data_AF-A0A849TE59-F1
#
_entry.id   AF-A0A849TE59-F1
#
_cell.length_a   1.000
_cell.length_b   1.000
_cell.length_c   1.000
_cell.angle_alpha   90.00
_cell.angle_beta   90.00
_cell.angle_gamma   90.00
#
_symmetry.space_group_name_H-M   'P 1'
#
loop_
_entity.id
_entity.type
_entity.pdbx_description
1 polymer ?
#
loop_
_entity_poly.entity_id
_entity_poly.type
_entity_poly.pdbx_seq_one_letter_code
_entity_poly.pdbx_strand_id
1 'polypeptide(L)'
;MKRRQLLSAAAMIATAMTSGMLSVGPTAAQQPPIKIGMSMAATGGLAGGGKSSLIGIEVWRDDINAKGGLLGRKVELVVYDDKSSAAETPAIYS
;
A
#
# COMPACT_ATOMS: atom_id res chain seq x y z
N MET A 1 49.11 -12.37 -29.29
CA MET A 1 48.43 -13.03 -28.15
C MET A 1 47.13 -12.34 -27.70
N LYS A 2 46.95 -11.02 -27.90
CA LYS A 2 45.75 -10.29 -27.43
C LYS A 2 44.47 -10.44 -28.27
N ARG A 3 44.53 -10.86 -29.54
CA ARG A 3 43.35 -11.08 -30.40
C ARG A 3 42.58 -12.38 -30.11
N ARG A 4 43.27 -13.42 -29.61
CA ARG A 4 42.66 -14.72 -29.29
C ARG A 4 41.93 -14.70 -27.94
N GLN A 5 42.30 -13.79 -27.04
CA GLN A 5 41.63 -13.56 -25.75
C GLN A 5 40.32 -12.77 -25.89
N LEU A 6 40.15 -12.00 -26.97
CA LEU A 6 38.92 -11.22 -27.21
C LEU A 6 37.78 -12.08 -27.79
N LEU A 7 38.10 -13.19 -28.46
CA LEU A 7 37.09 -14.12 -28.99
C LEU A 7 36.53 -15.06 -27.92
N SER A 8 37.31 -15.36 -26.86
CA SER A 8 36.85 -16.18 -25.72
C SER A 8 35.93 -15.42 -24.76
N ALA A 9 35.97 -14.08 -24.76
CA ALA A 9 35.06 -13.26 -23.95
C ALA A 9 33.66 -13.09 -24.59
N ALA A 10 33.54 -13.25 -25.91
CA ALA A 10 32.26 -13.16 -26.61
C ALA A 10 31.39 -14.42 -26.45
N ALA A 11 32.01 -15.58 -26.20
CA ALA A 11 31.28 -16.84 -26.04
C ALA A 11 30.68 -17.05 -24.64
N MET A 12 31.20 -16.39 -23.60
CA MET A 12 30.66 -16.46 -22.22
C MET A 12 29.55 -15.43 -21.94
N ILE A 13 29.34 -14.46 -22.83
CA ILE A 13 28.23 -13.49 -22.71
C ILE A 13 26.96 -14.05 -23.37
N ALA A 14 27.08 -15.00 -24.30
CA ALA A 14 25.96 -15.58 -25.03
C ALA A 14 25.13 -16.61 -24.23
N THR A 15 25.64 -17.14 -23.12
CA THR A 15 24.94 -18.21 -22.35
C THR A 15 24.24 -17.70 -21.09
N ALA A 16 24.43 -16.44 -20.69
CA ALA A 16 23.82 -15.88 -19.48
C ALA A 16 22.53 -15.08 -19.74
N MET A 17 22.16 -14.82 -21.01
CA MET A 17 20.99 -14.01 -21.33
C MET A 17 19.68 -14.80 -21.46
N THR A 18 19.71 -16.13 -21.37
CA THR A 18 18.52 -16.97 -21.57
C THR A 18 17.78 -17.33 -20.28
N SER A 19 18.32 -16.98 -19.11
CA SER A 19 17.72 -17.35 -17.80
C SER A 19 16.84 -16.26 -17.17
N GLY A 20 16.67 -15.11 -17.82
CA GLY A 20 15.91 -13.97 -17.28
C GLY A 20 14.40 -13.99 -17.55
N MET A 21 13.88 -14.93 -18.33
CA MET A 21 12.43 -15.00 -18.66
C MET A 21 11.61 -15.77 -17.61
N LEU A 22 12.00 -15.69 -16.33
CA LEU A 22 11.19 -16.22 -15.23
C LEU A 22 9.95 -15.33 -15.06
N SER A 23 8.88 -15.76 -15.71
CA SER A 23 7.49 -15.60 -15.28
C SER A 23 7.05 -14.18 -14.98
N VAL A 24 6.77 -13.40 -16.02
CA VAL A 24 5.69 -12.41 -15.94
C VAL A 24 4.39 -13.21 -15.93
N GLY A 25 4.02 -13.73 -14.75
CA GLY A 25 2.68 -14.25 -14.53
C GLY A 25 1.65 -13.15 -14.84
N PRO A 26 0.39 -13.50 -15.14
CA PRO A 26 -0.63 -12.50 -15.37
C PRO A 26 -0.63 -11.52 -14.19
N THR A 27 -0.37 -10.24 -14.45
CA THR A 27 -0.62 -9.17 -13.50
C THR A 27 -2.10 -9.23 -13.20
N ALA A 28 -2.48 -9.93 -12.13
CA ALA A 28 -3.83 -9.89 -11.62
C ALA A 28 -4.12 -8.40 -11.40
N ALA A 29 -5.08 -7.86 -12.14
CA ALA A 29 -5.51 -6.49 -11.97
C ALA A 29 -5.79 -6.30 -10.48
N GLN A 30 -5.03 -5.41 -9.83
CA GLN A 30 -5.19 -5.18 -8.40
C GLN A 30 -6.63 -4.77 -8.17
N GLN A 31 -7.36 -5.61 -7.45
CA GLN A 31 -8.73 -5.33 -7.02
C GLN A 31 -8.74 -3.98 -6.30
N PRO A 32 -9.79 -3.17 -6.45
CA PRO A 32 -9.86 -1.86 -5.81
C PRO A 32 -9.70 -2.00 -4.29
N PRO A 33 -9.14 -1.01 -3.58
CA PRO A 33 -8.96 -1.10 -2.15
C PRO A 33 -10.28 -1.30 -1.41
N ILE A 34 -10.21 -1.89 -0.21
CA ILE A 34 -11.33 -1.91 0.73
C ILE A 34 -11.30 -0.57 1.46
N LYS A 35 -12.31 0.26 1.19
CA LYS A 35 -12.48 1.56 1.84
C LYS A 35 -13.18 1.38 3.18
N ILE A 36 -12.57 1.92 4.23
CA ILE A 36 -13.15 1.95 5.58
C ILE A 36 -13.37 3.41 5.95
N GLY A 37 -14.65 3.81 5.98
CA GLY A 37 -15.06 5.15 6.37
C GLY A 37 -15.24 5.29 7.88
N MET A 38 -14.78 6.41 8.46
CA MET A 38 -15.00 6.72 9.87
C MET A 38 -15.11 8.23 10.13
N SER A 39 -15.94 8.58 11.10
CA SER A 39 -15.91 9.87 11.78
C SER A 39 -14.75 9.90 12.77
N MET A 40 -14.07 11.03 12.86
CA MET A 40 -12.99 11.25 13.81
C MET A 40 -13.05 12.67 14.35
N ALA A 41 -12.85 12.82 15.66
CA ALA A 41 -12.61 14.13 16.26
C ALA A 41 -11.20 14.62 15.93
N ALA A 42 -10.94 15.02 14.69
CA ALA A 42 -9.63 15.51 14.26
C ALA A 42 -9.41 16.97 14.70
N THR A 43 -10.51 17.72 14.85
CA THR A 43 -10.54 19.06 15.44
C THR A 43 -11.56 19.16 16.59
N GLY A 44 -11.62 20.31 17.26
CA GLY A 44 -12.51 20.56 18.39
C GLY A 44 -11.97 20.06 19.73
N GLY A 45 -12.86 20.01 20.74
CA GLY A 45 -12.48 19.75 22.14
C GLY A 45 -11.89 18.37 22.41
N LEU A 46 -12.13 17.38 21.54
CA LEU A 46 -11.64 16.01 21.69
C LEU A 46 -10.45 15.69 20.76
N ALA A 47 -9.89 16.70 20.08
CA ALA A 47 -8.85 16.52 19.06
C ALA A 47 -7.61 15.74 19.54
N GLY A 48 -7.22 15.91 20.82
CA GLY A 48 -6.08 15.15 21.39
C GLY A 48 -6.33 13.65 21.38
N GLY A 49 -7.53 13.21 21.77
CA GLY A 49 -7.93 11.81 21.74
C GLY A 49 -8.14 11.31 20.31
N GLY A 50 -8.86 12.07 19.47
CA GLY A 50 -9.15 11.67 18.10
C GLY A 50 -7.89 11.51 17.24
N LYS A 51 -6.91 12.40 17.35
CA LYS A 51 -5.62 12.25 16.66
C LYS A 51 -4.86 11.00 17.11
N SER A 52 -4.85 10.73 18.42
CA SER A 52 -4.18 9.53 18.97
C SER A 52 -4.84 8.25 18.46
N SER A 53 -6.18 8.22 18.41
CA SER A 53 -6.95 7.12 17.85
C SER A 53 -6.67 6.92 16.36
N LEU A 54 -6.65 8.01 15.58
CA LEU A 54 -6.36 7.96 14.14
C LEU A 54 -4.98 7.37 13.86
N ILE A 55 -3.95 7.78 14.60
CA ILE A 55 -2.59 7.23 14.47
C ILE A 55 -2.60 5.71 14.68
N GLY A 56 -3.30 5.21 15.71
CA GLY A 56 -3.40 3.77 15.95
C GLY A 56 -4.05 3.01 14.79
N ILE A 57 -5.08 3.60 14.18
CA ILE A 57 -5.79 3.03 13.03
C ILE A 57 -4.91 3.06 11.76
N GLU A 58 -4.14 4.12 11.56
CA GLU A 58 -3.18 4.23 10.46
C GLU A 58 -2.06 3.19 10.58
N VAL A 59 -1.51 2.98 11.77
CA VAL A 59 -0.52 1.92 12.05
C VAL A 59 -1.11 0.54 11.74
N TRP A 60 -2.37 0.29 12.13
CA TRP A 60 -3.06 -0.96 11.78
C TRP A 60 -3.23 -1.13 10.27
N ARG A 61 -3.69 -0.08 9.57
CA ARG A 61 -3.82 -0.09 8.09
C ARG A 61 -2.49 -0.47 7.45
N ASP A 62 -1.39 0.14 7.90
CA ASP A 62 -0.06 -0.06 7.33
C ASP A 62 0.45 -1.48 7.57
N ASP A 63 0.28 -2.02 8.78
CA ASP A 63 0.64 -3.40 9.12
C ASP A 63 -0.16 -4.42 8.28
N ILE A 64 -1.48 -4.24 8.18
CA ILE A 64 -2.34 -5.11 7.36
C ILE A 64 -1.96 -5.02 5.88
N ASN A 65 -1.73 -3.81 5.37
CA ASN A 65 -1.33 -3.62 3.98
C ASN A 65 0.03 -4.24 3.70
N ALA A 66 1.00 -4.16 4.62
CA ALA A 66 2.29 -4.83 4.49
C ALA A 66 2.14 -6.37 4.43
N LYS A 67 1.14 -6.93 5.10
CA LYS A 67 0.82 -8.38 5.11
C LYS A 67 -0.03 -8.86 3.92
N GLY A 68 -0.21 -8.04 2.89
CA GLY A 68 -0.98 -8.39 1.69
C GLY A 68 -2.43 -7.89 1.71
N GLY A 69 -2.82 -7.13 2.74
CA GLY A 69 -4.14 -6.54 2.86
C GLY A 69 -5.21 -7.50 3.34
N LEU A 70 -6.47 -7.10 3.24
CA LEU A 70 -7.62 -7.90 3.60
C LEU A 70 -8.17 -8.57 2.34
N LEU A 71 -8.25 -9.91 2.34
CA LEU A 71 -8.72 -10.68 1.18
C LEU A 71 -7.92 -10.37 -0.10
N GLY A 72 -6.62 -10.09 0.03
CA GLY A 72 -5.73 -9.69 -1.07
C GLY A 72 -5.91 -8.26 -1.58
N ARG A 73 -6.67 -7.42 -0.86
CA ARG A 73 -6.97 -6.01 -1.21
C ARG A 73 -6.39 -5.07 -0.17
N LYS A 74 -5.78 -3.97 -0.63
CA LYS A 74 -5.28 -2.92 0.28
C LYS A 74 -6.44 -2.25 1.01
N VAL A 75 -6.23 -1.86 2.26
CA VAL A 75 -7.13 -1.03 3.04
C VAL A 75 -6.84 0.44 2.75
N GLU A 76 -7.89 1.21 2.46
CA GLU A 76 -7.88 2.67 2.35
C GLU A 76 -8.77 3.23 3.45
N LEU A 77 -8.25 4.16 4.25
CA LEU A 77 -9.02 4.85 5.29
C LEU A 77 -9.63 6.11 4.70
N VAL A 78 -10.93 6.30 4.91
CA VAL A 78 -11.65 7.53 4.57
C VAL A 78 -12.07 8.19 5.87
N VAL A 79 -11.40 9.27 6.23
CA VAL A 79 -11.56 9.92 7.55
C VAL A 79 -12.30 11.24 7.38
N TYR A 80 -13.39 11.40 8.11
CA TYR A 80 -14.19 12.62 8.17
C TYR A 80 -14.01 13.29 9.52
N ASP A 81 -13.73 14.60 9.54
CA ASP A 81 -13.63 15.36 10.77
C ASP A 81 -15.01 15.79 11.27
N ASP A 82 -15.44 15.25 12.40
CA ASP A 82 -16.70 15.65 13.05
C ASP A 82 -16.57 16.88 13.95
N LYS A 83 -15.36 17.44 14.09
CA LYS A 83 -15.06 18.63 14.89
C LYS A 83 -15.46 18.48 16.36
N SER A 84 -15.53 17.25 16.87
CA SER A 84 -16.06 16.93 18.20
C SER A 84 -17.52 17.36 18.41
N SER A 85 -18.33 17.40 17.34
CA SER A 85 -19.70 17.91 17.36
C SER A 85 -20.73 16.80 17.20
N ALA A 86 -21.55 16.61 18.25
CA ALA A 86 -22.67 15.67 18.21
C ALA A 86 -23.74 16.02 17.15
N ALA A 87 -23.77 17.27 16.68
CA ALA A 87 -24.68 17.70 15.61
C ALA A 87 -24.14 17.41 14.20
N GLU A 88 -22.80 17.36 14.02
CA GLU A 88 -22.16 17.12 12.72
C GLU A 88 -22.00 15.62 12.45
N THR A 89 -21.74 14.81 13.49
CA THR A 89 -21.52 13.36 13.35
C THR A 89 -22.62 12.63 12.57
N PRO A 90 -23.93 12.85 12.81
CA PRO A 90 -24.97 12.11 12.08
C PRO A 90 -24.95 12.34 10.56
N ALA A 91 -24.58 13.53 10.11
CA ALA A 91 -24.54 13.88 8.69
C ALA A 91 -23.40 13.17 7.93
N ILE A 92 -22.35 12.73 8.62
CA ILE A 92 -21.25 11.95 8.03
C ILE A 92 -21.71 10.54 7.62
N TYR A 93 -22.76 10.02 8.28
CA TYR A 93 -23.24 8.64 8.11
C TYR A 93 -24.57 8.52 7.34
N SER A 94 -25.12 9.63 6.86
CA SER A 94 -26.39 9.67 6.12
C SER A 94 -26.13 9.73 4.60
#